data_AF-A0A352RFH8-F1
#
_entry.id   AF-A0A352RFH8-F1
#
_cell.length_a   1.000
_cell.length_b   1.000
_cell.length_c   1.000
_cell.angle_alpha   90.00
_cell.angle_beta   90.00
_cell.angle_gamma   90.00
#
_symmetry.space_group_name_H-M   'P 1'
#
loop_
_entity.id
_entity.type
_entity.pdbx_description
1 polymer ?
#
loop_
_entity_poly.entity_id
_entity_poly.type
_entity_poly.pdbx_seq_one_letter_code
_entity_poly.pdbx_strand_id
1 'polypeptide(L)'
;METITRKKIEQSCLQTIAVEMGLKSNDLNTEMNLRDDLDIVSLDAMNIIMALEDEFKIEADIETVLEMQKVSDIIDHLEIRINS
;
A
#
# COMPACT_ATOMS: atom_id res chain seq x y z
N MET A 1 -17.69 6.37 14.79
CA MET A 1 -17.08 5.89 13.54
C MET A 1 -15.73 6.53 13.45
N GLU A 2 -14.67 5.76 13.69
CA GLU A 2 -13.30 6.26 13.53
C GLU A 2 -13.08 6.54 12.05
N THR A 3 -13.00 7.81 11.67
CA THR A 3 -12.68 8.23 10.31
C THR A 3 -11.19 7.99 10.12
N ILE A 4 -10.83 6.89 9.44
CA ILE A 4 -9.43 6.64 9.09
C ILE A 4 -9.01 7.75 8.12
N THR A 5 -8.10 8.60 8.58
CA THR A 5 -7.60 9.72 7.77
C THR A 5 -6.59 9.22 6.74
N ARG A 6 -6.53 9.83 5.56
CA ARG A 6 -5.51 9.56 4.52
C ARG A 6 -4.09 9.38 5.05
N LYS A 7 -3.67 10.26 5.98
CA LYS A 7 -2.36 10.19 6.64
C LYS A 7 -2.09 8.84 7.31
N LYS A 8 -3.11 8.23 7.92
CA LYS A 8 -2.96 6.94 8.60
C LYS A 8 -2.80 5.81 7.58
N ILE A 9 -3.56 5.86 6.49
CA ILE A 9 -3.44 4.92 5.37
C ILE A 9 -2.05 5.01 4.75
N GLU A 10 -1.60 6.23 4.45
CA GLU A 10 -0.26 6.50 3.92
C GLU A 10 0.83 5.96 4.84
N GLN A 11 0.74 6.22 6.15
CA GLN A 11 1.71 5.70 7.11
C GLN A 11 1.72 4.18 7.18
N SER A 12 0.57 3.52 7.28
CA SER A 12 0.52 2.05 7.30
C SER A 12 1.00 1.46 5.97
N CYS A 13 0.60 2.02 4.83
CA CYS A 13 1.03 1.56 3.51
C CYS A 13 2.56 1.64 3.37
N LEU A 14 3.16 2.78 3.69
CA LEU A 14 4.61 2.96 3.66
C LEU A 14 5.31 2.04 4.68
N GLN A 15 4.73 1.84 5.86
CA GLN A 15 5.26 0.95 6.88
C GLN A 15 5.27 -0.51 6.42
N THR A 16 4.16 -0.99 5.85
CA THR A 16 4.03 -2.36 5.34
C THR A 16 5.01 -2.62 4.22
N ILE A 17 5.12 -1.71 3.26
CA ILE A 17 6.10 -1.80 2.17
C ILE A 17 7.54 -1.77 2.72
N ALA A 18 7.83 -0.89 3.68
CA ALA A 18 9.14 -0.82 4.32
C ALA A 18 9.52 -2.14 5.01
N VAL A 19 8.58 -2.76 5.71
CA VAL A 19 8.81 -4.04 6.40
C VAL A 19 9.04 -5.17 5.40
N GLU A 20 8.20 -5.28 4.37
CA GLU A 20 8.30 -6.34 3.36
C GLU A 20 9.60 -6.22 2.55
N MET A 21 9.96 -5.00 2.15
CA MET A 21 11.17 -4.72 1.37
C MET A 21 12.44 -4.60 2.22
N GLY A 22 12.32 -4.60 3.55
CA GLY A 22 13.44 -4.33 4.46
C GLY A 22 14.01 -2.90 4.34
N LEU A 23 13.21 -1.96 3.85
CA LEU A 23 13.55 -0.54 3.69
C LEU A 23 13.13 0.26 4.93
N LYS A 24 13.54 1.54 5.01
CA LYS A 24 13.03 2.46 6.03
C LYS A 24 11.88 3.25 5.45
N SER A 25 10.83 3.49 6.24
CA SER A 25 9.71 4.34 5.83
C SER A 25 10.11 5.77 5.44
N ASN A 26 11.24 6.27 5.95
CA ASN A 26 11.81 7.56 5.55
C ASN A 26 12.46 7.57 4.16
N ASP A 27 12.88 6.40 3.68
CA ASP A 27 13.48 6.24 2.35
C ASP A 27 12.40 5.95 1.30
N LEU A 28 11.13 5.80 1.70
CA LEU A 28 10.00 5.59 0.82
C LEU A 28 9.24 6.90 0.57
N ASN A 29 8.71 7.07 -0.64
CA ASN A 29 7.82 8.17 -0.95
C ASN A 29 6.61 7.66 -1.77
N THR A 30 5.55 8.45 -1.78
CA THR A 30 4.31 8.08 -2.49
C THR A 30 4.43 8.17 -4.01
N GLU A 31 5.43 8.87 -4.53
CA GLU A 31 5.70 8.99 -5.96
C GLU A 31 6.57 7.86 -6.53
N MET A 32 7.17 7.03 -5.67
CA MET A 32 8.03 5.92 -6.05
C MET A 32 7.24 4.88 -6.83
N ASN A 33 7.88 4.38 -7.87
CA ASN A 33 7.37 3.28 -8.65
C ASN A 33 7.57 1.97 -7.90
N LEU A 34 6.48 1.22 -7.72
CA LEU A 34 6.48 -0.06 -7.04
C LEU A 34 7.46 -1.04 -7.69
N ARG A 35 7.50 -1.07 -9.03
CA ARG A 35 8.36 -2.00 -9.78
C ARG A 35 9.73 -1.42 -10.08
N ASP A 36 9.78 -0.18 -10.57
CA ASP A 36 11.04 0.39 -11.06
C ASP A 36 11.93 0.92 -9.93
N ASP A 37 11.35 1.47 -8.85
CA ASP A 37 12.11 2.02 -7.72
C ASP A 37 12.19 1.05 -6.54
N LEU A 38 11.08 0.36 -6.25
CA LEU A 38 10.97 -0.53 -5.08
C LEU A 38 11.18 -2.01 -5.43
N ASP A 39 11.31 -2.36 -6.70
CA ASP A 39 11.53 -3.74 -7.17
C ASP A 39 10.48 -4.75 -6.65
N ILE A 40 9.26 -4.27 -6.39
CA ILE A 40 8.13 -5.07 -5.90
C ILE A 40 7.69 -6.02 -7.01
N VAL A 41 7.77 -7.31 -6.73
CA VAL A 41 7.21 -8.34 -7.59
C VAL A 41 5.79 -8.73 -7.15
N SER A 42 5.11 -9.56 -7.95
CA SER A 42 3.73 -9.97 -7.65
C SER A 42 3.57 -10.67 -6.30
N LEU A 43 4.60 -11.38 -5.83
CA LEU A 43 4.61 -12.02 -4.52
C LEU A 43 4.63 -10.96 -3.39
N ASP A 44 5.49 -9.94 -3.52
CA ASP A 44 5.61 -8.87 -2.53
C ASP A 44 4.31 -8.05 -2.49
N ALA A 45 3.76 -7.71 -3.67
CA ALA A 45 2.48 -7.03 -3.78
C ALA A 45 1.36 -7.82 -3.09
N MET A 46 1.33 -9.14 -3.26
CA MET A 46 0.36 -10.02 -2.58
C MET A 46 0.49 -9.97 -1.06
N ASN A 47 1.72 -10.02 -0.53
CA ASN A 47 1.97 -9.93 0.91
C ASN A 47 1.57 -8.56 1.47
N ILE A 48 1.94 -7.49 0.78
CA ILE A 48 1.61 -6.10 1.16
C ILE A 48 0.09 -5.91 1.22
N ILE A 49 -0.64 -6.34 0.20
CA ILE A 49 -2.10 -6.25 0.16
C ILE A 49 -2.72 -7.03 1.30
N MET A 50 -2.31 -8.29 1.50
CA MET A 50 -2.87 -9.14 2.54
C MET A 50 -2.70 -8.53 3.94
N ALA A 51 -1.55 -7.89 4.19
CA ALA A 51 -1.30 -7.17 5.44
C ALA A 51 -2.23 -5.93 5.58
N LEU A 52 -2.41 -5.16 4.51
CA LEU A 52 -3.28 -3.97 4.52
C LEU A 52 -4.77 -4.35 4.62
N GLU A 53 -5.20 -5.43 3.97
CA GLU A 53 -6.54 -5.98 4.08
C GLU A 53 -6.88 -6.39 5.51
N ASP A 54 -5.97 -7.10 6.19
CA ASP A 54 -6.20 -7.49 7.58
C ASP A 54 -6.16 -6.29 8.54
N GLU A 55 -5.26 -5.33 8.30
CA GLU A 55 -5.12 -4.12 9.11
C GLU A 55 -6.35 -3.21 9.01
N PHE A 56 -6.84 -2.97 7.79
CA PHE A 56 -7.95 -2.06 7.52
C PHE A 56 -9.31 -2.75 7.41
N LYS A 57 -9.36 -4.08 7.48
CA LYS A 57 -10.56 -4.91 7.29
C LYS A 57 -11.27 -4.61 5.98
N ILE A 58 -10.47 -4.53 4.91
CA ILE A 58 -10.94 -4.31 3.54
C ILE A 58 -10.60 -5.52 2.67
N GLU A 59 -11.17 -5.55 1.47
CA GLU A 59 -10.80 -6.49 0.41
C GLU A 59 -10.29 -5.68 -0.79
N ALA A 60 -9.20 -6.10 -1.42
CA ALA A 60 -8.60 -5.50 -2.60
C ALA A 60 -8.20 -6.58 -3.60
N ASP A 61 -8.39 -6.31 -4.89
CA ASP A 61 -8.01 -7.26 -5.93
C ASP A 61 -6.52 -7.12 -6.24
N ILE A 62 -5.81 -8.25 -6.20
CA ILE A 62 -4.41 -8.32 -6.59
C ILE A 62 -4.21 -7.82 -8.02
N GLU A 63 -5.17 -8.05 -8.93
CA GLU A 63 -5.07 -7.54 -10.30
C GLU A 63 -5.02 -6.01 -10.33
N THR A 64 -5.87 -5.34 -9.55
CA THR A 64 -5.88 -3.88 -9.48
C THR A 64 -4.56 -3.35 -8.93
N VAL A 65 -3.99 -4.00 -7.91
CA VAL A 65 -2.71 -3.56 -7.32
C VAL A 65 -1.53 -3.89 -8.22
N LEU A 66 -1.60 -4.97 -8.98
CA LEU A 66 -0.62 -5.24 -10.04
C LEU A 66 -0.72 -4.24 -11.19
N GLU A 67 -1.89 -3.65 -11.45
CA GLU A 67 -2.01 -2.56 -12.42
C GLU A 67 -1.45 -1.23 -11.89
N MET A 68 -1.34 -1.07 -10.57
CA MET A 68 -0.75 0.12 -9.96
C MET A 68 0.74 0.23 -10.29
N GLN A 69 1.18 1.47 -10.50
CA GLN A 69 2.59 1.77 -10.76
C GLN A 69 3.25 2.44 -9.58
N LYS A 70 2.51 3.26 -8.83
CA LYS A 70 3.06 4.07 -7.73
C LYS A 70 2.46 3.71 -6.39
N VAL A 71 3.19 4.01 -5.33
CA VAL A 71 2.70 3.89 -3.96
C VAL A 71 1.46 4.76 -3.71
N SER A 72 1.39 5.95 -4.35
CA SER A 72 0.21 6.82 -4.30
C SER A 72 -1.06 6.14 -4.77
N ASP A 73 -0.97 5.27 -5.78
CA ASP A 73 -2.11 4.58 -6.36
C ASP A 73 -2.71 3.59 -5.36
N ILE A 74 -1.86 2.89 -4.60
CA ILE A 74 -2.29 2.00 -3.51
C ILE A 74 -3.01 2.81 -2.45
N ILE A 75 -2.42 3.91 -2.00
CA ILE A 75 -3.00 4.75 -0.93
C ILE A 75 -4.37 5.29 -1.35
N ASP A 76 -4.49 5.80 -2.58
CA ASP A 76 -5.77 6.31 -3.09
C ASP A 76 -6.80 5.19 -3.19
N HIS A 77 -6.41 3.99 -3.63
CA HIS A 77 -7.32 2.84 -3.69
C HIS A 77 -7.83 2.43 -2.31
N LEU A 78 -6.93 2.34 -1.33
CA LEU A 78 -7.26 2.03 0.07
C LEU A 78 -8.17 3.10 0.65
N GLU A 79 -7.88 4.39 0.41
CA GLU A 79 -8.68 5.50 0.91
C GLU A 79 -10.13 5.44 0.41
N ILE A 80 -10.33 5.10 -0.87
CA ILE A 80 -11.66 4.92 -1.45
C ILE A 80 -12.37 3.75 -0.79
N ARG A 81 -11.71 2.61 -0.59
CA ARG A 81 -12.31 1.41 0.03
C ARG A 81 -12.68 1.62 1.49
N ILE A 82 -11.83 2.30 2.26
CA ILE A 82 -11.99 2.51 3.70
C ILE A 82 -13.05 3.57 4.00
N ASN A 83 -13.14 4.61 3.18
CA ASN A 83 -14.09 5.71 3.38
C ASN A 83 -15.39 5.56 2.56
N SER A 84 -15.57 4.43 1.86
CA SER A 84 -16.82 4.06 1.19
C SER A 84 -17.81 3.40 2.14
#